data_AF-A0A2V8QN12-F1
#
_entry.id   AF-A0A2V8QN12-F1
#
_cell.length_a   1.000
_cell.length_b   1.000
_cell.length_c   1.000
_cell.angle_alpha   90.00
_cell.angle_beta   90.00
_cell.angle_gamma   90.00
#
_symmetry.space_group_name_H-M   'P 1'
#
loop_
_entity.id
_entity.type
_entity.pdbx_description
1 polymer ?
#
loop_
_entity_poly.entity_id
_entity_poly.type
_entity_poly.pdbx_seq_one_letter_code
_entity_poly.pdbx_strand_id
1 'polypeptide(L)'
;MRRVCDRHFGAGADGVAVVERLTGGGYADFVLRIFNPNGSEAAMSGNGSRCAAAYLYFGGLWANEELRFRTRAGVKRFRLRERTGRGSFHFEAEIGQPRFDSASI
;
A
#
# COMPACT_ATOMS: atom_id res chain seq x y z
N MET A 1 -6.92 1.63 -15.90
CA MET A 1 -7.42 0.90 -14.72
C MET A 1 -8.68 0.10 -15.01
N ARG A 2 -9.77 0.71 -15.51
CA ARG A 2 -11.03 -0.01 -15.85
C ARG A 2 -10.85 -1.37 -16.54
N ARG A 3 -10.05 -1.45 -17.62
CA ARG A 3 -9.81 -2.71 -18.35
C ARG A 3 -9.15 -3.80 -17.50
N VAL A 4 -8.22 -3.43 -16.60
CA VAL A 4 -7.50 -4.40 -15.75
C VAL A 4 -8.38 -4.87 -14.60
N CYS A 5 -9.14 -3.94 -13.99
CA CYS A 5 -10.01 -4.22 -12.86
C CYS A 5 -11.33 -4.89 -13.25
N ASP A 6 -11.68 -4.94 -14.54
CA ASP A 6 -12.86 -5.65 -15.02
C ASP A 6 -12.81 -7.13 -14.60
N ARG A 7 -13.90 -7.62 -14.01
CA ARG A 7 -13.96 -8.99 -13.45
C ARG A 7 -14.23 -10.07 -14.50
N HIS A 8 -14.71 -9.70 -15.69
CA HIS A 8 -15.05 -10.63 -16.75
C HIS A 8 -13.99 -10.64 -17.86
N PHE A 9 -13.47 -9.47 -18.21
CA PHE A 9 -12.55 -9.28 -19.33
C PHE A 9 -11.14 -8.83 -18.89
N GLY A 10 -10.94 -8.61 -17.59
CA GLY A 10 -9.66 -8.24 -16.99
C GLY A 10 -9.21 -9.26 -15.95
N ALA A 11 -8.26 -8.87 -15.10
CA ALA A 11 -7.80 -9.70 -13.98
C ALA A 11 -8.80 -9.72 -12.82
N GLY A 12 -9.68 -8.71 -12.74
CA GLY A 12 -10.64 -8.53 -11.66
C GLY A 12 -9.98 -8.03 -10.37
N ALA A 13 -10.22 -6.78 -9.99
CA ALA A 13 -9.71 -6.23 -8.74
C ALA A 13 -10.52 -5.00 -8.26
N ASP A 14 -10.53 -4.76 -6.95
CA ASP A 14 -11.12 -3.54 -6.37
C ASP A 14 -10.23 -2.30 -6.56
N GLY A 15 -9.01 -2.48 -7.08
CA GLY A 15 -8.06 -1.43 -7.40
C GLY A 15 -6.69 -2.02 -7.79
N VAL A 16 -5.76 -1.16 -8.16
CA VAL A 16 -4.38 -1.55 -8.51
C VAL A 16 -3.41 -0.78 -7.64
N ALA A 17 -2.53 -1.50 -6.94
CA ALA A 17 -1.38 -0.94 -6.23
C ALA A 17 -0.15 -0.97 -7.13
N VAL A 18 0.44 0.19 -7.38
CA VAL A 18 1.71 0.34 -8.11
C VAL A 18 2.79 0.70 -7.10
N VAL A 19 3.86 -0.09 -7.08
CA VAL A 19 4.96 0.05 -6.13
C VAL A 19 6.25 0.30 -6.91
N GLU A 20 6.92 1.42 -6.61
CA GLU A 20 8.13 1.84 -7.29
C GLU A 20 9.25 2.02 -6.27
N ARG A 21 10.41 1.41 -6.49
CA ARG A 21 11.57 1.57 -5.60
C ARG A 21 12.13 2.99 -5.73
N LEU A 22 12.39 3.65 -4.62
CA LEU A 22 13.09 4.94 -4.62
C LEU A 22 14.60 4.70 -4.57
N THR A 23 15.32 5.32 -5.50
CA THR A 23 16.78 5.39 -5.47
C THR A 23 17.19 6.79 -5.00
N GLY A 24 17.98 6.88 -3.93
CA GLY A 24 18.62 8.14 -3.52
C GLY A 24 17.85 9.08 -2.56
N GLY A 25 17.03 8.57 -1.63
CA GLY A 25 16.39 9.45 -0.63
C GLY A 25 16.09 8.75 0.70
N GLY A 26 16.65 9.25 1.80
CA GLY A 26 16.53 8.64 3.13
C GLY A 26 15.16 8.74 3.81
N TYR A 27 14.15 9.36 3.18
CA TYR A 27 12.85 9.65 3.80
C TYR A 27 11.77 8.60 3.49
N ALA A 28 11.91 7.80 2.42
CA ALA A 28 11.01 6.71 2.07
C ALA A 28 11.75 5.66 1.21
N ASP A 29 11.32 4.40 1.29
CA ASP A 29 11.96 3.27 0.61
C ASP A 29 11.30 3.00 -0.76
N PHE A 30 9.98 3.20 -0.83
CA PHE A 30 9.17 2.99 -2.03
C PHE A 30 8.10 4.07 -2.19
N VAL A 31 7.68 4.32 -3.43
CA VAL A 31 6.42 5.02 -3.73
C VAL A 31 5.32 3.97 -3.83
N LEU A 32 4.19 4.22 -3.18
CA LEU A 32 2.98 3.42 -3.32
C LEU A 32 1.85 4.31 -3.84
N ARG A 33 1.32 3.92 -5.00
CA ARG A 33 0.18 4.56 -5.65
C ARG A 33 -0.96 3.56 -5.75
N ILE A 34 -2.16 3.98 -5.37
CA ILE A 34 -3.33 3.10 -5.36
C ILE A 34 -4.39 3.70 -6.27
N PHE A 35 -4.74 2.97 -7.32
CA PHE A 35 -5.76 3.40 -8.27
C PHE A 35 -7.04 2.59 -8.10
N ASN A 36 -8.17 3.31 -8.06
CA ASN A 36 -9.49 2.72 -8.07
C ASN A 36 -9.85 2.20 -9.48
N PRO A 37 -10.88 1.34 -9.61
CA PRO A 37 -11.26 0.76 -10.90
C PRO A 37 -11.64 1.82 -11.94
N ASN A 38 -12.25 2.92 -11.50
CA ASN A 38 -12.58 4.06 -12.36
C ASN A 38 -11.36 4.86 -12.85
N GLY A 39 -10.15 4.58 -12.33
CA GLY A 39 -8.91 5.25 -12.70
C GLY A 39 -8.48 6.37 -11.75
N SER A 40 -9.31 6.76 -10.78
CA SER A 40 -8.91 7.77 -9.79
C SER A 40 -7.85 7.23 -8.84
N GLU A 41 -6.92 8.10 -8.41
CA GLU A 41 -5.89 7.74 -7.45
C GLU A 41 -6.34 8.06 -6.02
N ALA A 42 -6.43 7.02 -5.20
CA ALA A 42 -6.77 7.12 -3.79
C ALA A 42 -5.60 7.73 -3.00
N ALA A 43 -5.91 8.48 -1.94
CA ALA A 43 -4.85 9.07 -1.12
C ALA A 43 -4.04 8.00 -0.37
N MET A 44 -4.75 7.00 0.15
CA MET A 44 -4.24 5.79 0.78
C MET A 44 -5.36 4.74 0.83
N SER A 45 -5.01 3.46 0.90
CA SER A 45 -5.91 2.38 1.30
C SER A 45 -5.20 1.50 2.33
N GLY A 46 -5.80 1.33 3.51
CA GLY A 46 -5.21 0.51 4.57
C GLY A 46 -5.00 -0.94 4.13
N ASN A 47 -5.96 -1.52 3.40
CA ASN A 47 -5.85 -2.88 2.89
C ASN A 47 -4.82 -2.96 1.75
N GLY A 48 -4.94 -2.08 0.74
CA GLY A 48 -4.04 -2.10 -0.42
C GLY A 48 -2.57 -1.89 -0.04
N SER A 49 -2.31 -1.00 0.93
CA SER A 49 -0.95 -0.75 1.41
C SER A 49 -0.34 -1.92 2.20
N ARG A 50 -1.12 -2.63 3.03
CA ARG A 50 -0.65 -3.86 3.69
C ARG A 50 -0.40 -4.98 2.67
N CYS A 51 -1.23 -5.13 1.64
CA CYS A 51 -0.97 -6.08 0.55
C CYS A 51 0.32 -5.75 -0.20
N ALA A 52 0.59 -4.46 -0.46
CA ALA A 52 1.85 -4.04 -1.07
C ALA A 52 3.07 -4.34 -0.18
N ALA A 53 2.97 -4.12 1.13
CA ALA A 53 4.02 -4.51 2.08
C ALA A 53 4.28 -6.02 2.06
N ALA A 54 3.21 -6.82 2.08
CA ALA A 54 3.29 -8.28 1.98
C ALA A 54 3.97 -8.74 0.68
N TYR A 55 3.61 -8.12 -0.46
CA TYR A 55 4.22 -8.42 -1.76
C TYR A 55 5.74 -8.16 -1.75
N LEU A 56 6.16 -6.99 -1.26
CA LEU A 56 7.58 -6.64 -1.19
C LEU A 56 8.36 -7.58 -0.28
N TYR A 57 7.80 -7.90 0.89
CA TYR A 57 8.44 -8.77 1.86
C TYR A 57 8.52 -10.22 1.37
N PHE A 58 7.44 -10.74 0.78
CA PHE A 58 7.41 -12.08 0.19
C PHE A 58 8.40 -12.23 -0.97
N GLY A 59 8.54 -11.19 -1.80
CA GLY A 59 9.48 -11.16 -2.92
C GLY A 59 10.94 -10.86 -2.55
N GLY A 60 11.26 -10.69 -1.26
CA GLY A 60 12.63 -10.33 -0.81
C GLY A 60 13.08 -8.94 -1.25
N LEU A 61 12.15 -8.06 -1.63
CA LEU A 61 12.44 -6.70 -2.10
C LEU A 61 12.64 -5.71 -0.94
N TRP A 62 12.23 -6.09 0.27
CA TRP A 62 12.46 -5.35 1.50
C TRP A 62 12.67 -6.34 2.65
N ALA A 63 13.65 -6.05 3.51
CA ALA A 63 14.01 -6.91 4.65
C ALA A 63 14.35 -6.13 5.93
N ASN A 64 14.20 -4.80 5.91
CA ASN A 64 14.49 -3.96 7.07
C ASN A 64 13.37 -4.10 8.12
N GLU A 65 13.61 -3.62 9.34
CA GLU A 65 12.61 -3.65 10.42
C GLU A 65 11.36 -2.82 10.09
N GLU A 66 11.56 -1.70 9.39
CA GLU A 66 10.50 -0.78 8.99
C GLU A 66 10.52 -0.56 7.47
N LEU A 67 9.33 -0.51 6.88
CA LEU A 67 9.08 -0.14 5.49
C LEU A 67 8.39 1.23 5.46
N ARG A 68 8.91 2.15 4.66
CA ARG A 68 8.35 3.48 4.49
C ARG A 68 7.84 3.66 3.07
N PHE A 69 6.52 3.77 2.94
CA PHE A 69 5.88 4.12 1.69
C PHE A 69 5.63 5.62 1.61
N ARG A 70 6.08 6.26 0.52
CA ARG A 70 5.58 7.57 0.11
C ARG A 70 4.23 7.37 -0.60
N THR A 71 3.18 7.97 -0.05
CA THR A 71 1.81 7.93 -0.59
C THR A 71 1.28 9.35 -0.82
N ARG A 72 0.10 9.50 -1.43
CA ARG A 72 -0.57 10.81 -1.54
C ARG A 72 -0.98 11.38 -0.16
N ALA A 73 -1.13 10.52 0.85
CA ALA A 73 -1.43 10.89 2.23
C ALA A 73 -0.16 11.09 3.10
N GLY A 74 0.99 11.30 2.47
CA GLY A 74 2.30 11.43 3.13
C GLY A 74 3.03 10.10 3.28
N VAL A 75 4.12 10.10 4.06
CA VAL A 75 4.87 8.87 4.34
C VAL A 75 4.15 8.03 5.38
N LYS A 76 4.06 6.73 5.12
CA LYS A 76 3.42 5.74 6.00
C LYS A 76 4.39 4.63 6.32
N ARG A 77 4.50 4.30 7.62
CA ARG A 77 5.39 3.27 8.15
C ARG A 77 4.65 1.95 8.33
N PHE A 78 5.31 0.86 8.00
CA PHE A 78 4.83 -0.51 8.15
C PHE A 78 5.89 -1.35 8.84
N ARG A 79 5.48 -2.20 9.78
CA ARG A 79 6.36 -3.13 10.49
C ARG A 79 5.76 -4.51 10.47
N LEU A 80 6.56 -5.51 10.13
CA LEU A 80 6.15 -6.90 10.25
C LEU A 80 6.13 -7.26 11.74
N ARG A 81 4.99 -7.76 12.23
CA ARG A 81 4.86 -8.25 13.61
C ARG A 81 5.00 -9.76 13.67
N GLU A 82 4.40 -10.47 12.71
CA GLU A 82 4.38 -11.93 12.71
C GLU A 82 4.25 -12.50 11.30
N ARG A 83 4.89 -13.65 11.07
CA ARG A 83 4.64 -14.53 9.93
C ARG A 83 3.68 -15.65 10.38
N THR A 84 2.44 -15.60 9.94
CA THR A 84 1.38 -16.54 10.37
C THR A 84 1.29 -17.78 9.48
N GLY A 85 2.02 -17.81 8.36
CA GLY A 85 2.06 -18.93 7.44
C GLY A 85 2.87 -18.61 6.19
N ARG A 86 2.86 -19.53 5.21
CA ARG A 86 3.52 -19.28 3.92
C ARG A 86 2.74 -18.22 3.14
N GLY A 87 3.31 -17.01 3.04
CA GLY A 87 2.69 -15.88 2.35
C GLY A 87 1.65 -15.11 3.19
N SER A 88 1.50 -15.45 4.47
CA SER A 88 0.58 -14.78 5.39
C SER A 88 1.36 -14.00 6.46
N PHE A 89 0.99 -12.74 6.63
CA PHE A 89 1.74 -11.79 7.44
C PHE A 89 0.81 -10.89 8.24
N HIS A 90 1.20 -10.60 9.48
CA HIS A 90 0.60 -9.54 10.28
C HIS A 90 1.50 -8.31 10.25
N PHE A 91 0.97 -7.23 9.68
CA PHE A 91 1.63 -5.94 9.61
C PHE A 91 0.95 -4.94 10.54
N GLU A 92 1.75 -4.26 11.35
CA GLU A 92 1.36 -2.96 11.89
C GLU A 92 1.51 -1.91 10.80
N ALA A 93 0.49 -1.08 10.63
CA ALA A 93 0.41 -0.06 9.60
C ALA A 93 0.03 1.28 10.20
N GLU A 94 0.82 2.31 9.91
CA GLU A 94 0.45 3.69 10.24
C GLU A 94 -0.64 4.17 9.29
N ILE A 95 -1.85 4.39 9.81
CA ILE A 95 -3.01 4.86 9.02
C ILE A 95 -3.30 6.35 9.19
N GLY A 96 -2.56 7.03 10.07
CA GLY A 96 -2.77 8.44 10.44
C GLY A 96 -3.71 8.62 11.62
N GLN A 97 -3.96 9.88 11.98
CA GLN A 97 -4.88 10.23 13.06
C GLN A 97 -6.32 10.37 12.54
N PRO A 98 -7.31 9.81 13.24
CA PRO A 98 -8.71 10.03 12.89
C PRO A 98 -9.07 11.51 13.11
N ARG A 99 -9.88 12.06 12.20
CA ARG A 99 -10.50 13.39 12.35
C ARG A 99 -12.01 13.19 12.55
N PHE A 100 -12.55 13.85 13.56
CA PHE A 100 -13.96 13.69 13.96
C PHE A 100 -14.82 14.92 13.64
N ASP A 101 -14.21 16.02 13.20
CA ASP A 101 -14.91 17.25 12.88
C ASP A 101 -15.70 17.13 11.57
N SER A 102 -17.02 17.33 11.63
CA SER A 102 -17.92 17.28 10.48
C SER A 102 -17.59 18.32 9.41
N ALA A 103 -17.01 19.47 9.80
CA ALA A 103 -16.56 20.51 8.87
C ALA A 103 -15.29 20.14 8.08
N SER A 104 -14.66 18.99 8.38
CA SER A 104 -13.37 18.57 7.82
C SER A 104 -13.48 17.39 6.84
N ILE A 105 -14.70 16.96 6.49
CA ILE A 105 -15.01 15.79 5.65
C ILE A 105 -15.62 16.22 4.33
#